data_AF-A0A6L8VKV3-F1
#
_entry.id   AF-A0A6L8VKV3-F1
#
_cell.length_a   1.000
_cell.length_b   1.000
_cell.length_c   1.000
_cell.angle_alpha   90.00
_cell.angle_beta   90.00
_cell.angle_gamma   90.00
#
_symmetry.space_group_name_H-M   'P 1'
#
loop_
_entity.id
_entity.type
_entity.pdbx_description
1 polymer ?
#
loop_
_entity_poly.entity_id
_entity_poly.type
_entity_poly.pdbx_seq_one_letter_code
_entity_poly.pdbx_strand_id
1 'polypeptide(L)'
;MKSTDLVVTPMGVRFLNRTFPATIGRGGISAAKREGDGATPAGIHRIVGMLYRPDRIARAELPKWAVPIRPFDLWCDDPDHEDYNQMVAAPFTASHEVLRRADPMYDLVLITDWNWPEAQPGRGSAIFLHVWRRPGAPTAGCVAFRRHHLIWIANRVRHETRLVVPG
;
A
#
# COMPACT_ATOMS: atom_id res chain seq x y z
N MET A 1 -4.08 -8.39 -19.63
CA MET A 1 -4.48 -7.97 -18.26
C MET A 1 -5.92 -8.37 -18.03
N LYS A 2 -6.25 -8.93 -16.86
CA LYS A 2 -7.61 -9.37 -16.51
C LYS A 2 -8.42 -8.19 -15.96
N SER A 3 -9.74 -8.28 -15.98
CA SER A 3 -10.61 -7.29 -15.31
C SER A 3 -10.44 -7.33 -13.78
N THR A 4 -9.95 -8.44 -13.24
CA THR A 4 -9.66 -8.68 -11.82
C THR A 4 -8.28 -8.16 -11.38
N ASP A 5 -7.51 -7.56 -12.29
CA ASP A 5 -6.26 -6.86 -11.94
C ASP A 5 -6.58 -5.38 -11.63
N LEU A 6 -5.91 -4.81 -10.64
CA LEU A 6 -5.83 -3.38 -10.37
C LEU A 6 -4.78 -2.78 -11.31
N VAL A 7 -5.18 -2.16 -12.40
CA VAL A 7 -4.25 -1.65 -13.43
C VAL A 7 -4.08 -0.15 -13.27
N VAL A 8 -2.86 0.31 -12.97
CA VAL A 8 -2.52 1.74 -12.97
C VAL A 8 -2.54 2.27 -14.40
N THR A 9 -3.18 3.42 -14.60
CA THR A 9 -3.31 4.12 -15.89
C THR A 9 -3.15 5.62 -15.67
N PRO A 10 -2.95 6.44 -16.73
CA PRO A 10 -2.92 7.89 -16.60
C PRO A 10 -4.19 8.51 -15.99
N MET A 11 -5.33 7.83 -16.07
CA MET A 11 -6.62 8.30 -15.52
C MET A 11 -6.90 7.82 -14.09
N GLY A 12 -6.00 7.03 -13.49
CA GLY A 12 -6.20 6.37 -12.21
C GLY A 12 -6.08 4.84 -12.32
N VAL A 13 -6.67 4.10 -11.40
CA VAL A 13 -6.57 2.64 -11.38
C VAL A 13 -7.85 2.01 -11.88
N ARG A 14 -7.74 1.14 -12.89
CA ARG A 14 -8.85 0.36 -13.43
C ARG A 14 -8.98 -0.97 -12.69
N PHE A 15 -10.19 -1.31 -12.26
CA PHE A 15 -10.50 -2.58 -11.60
C PHE A 15 -11.98 -2.92 -11.77
N LEU A 16 -12.28 -4.18 -12.15
CA LEU A 16 -13.64 -4.67 -12.40
C LEU A 16 -14.48 -3.73 -13.28
N ASN A 17 -13.91 -3.32 -14.41
CA ASN A 17 -14.51 -2.42 -15.40
C ASN A 17 -14.88 -1.02 -14.87
N ARG A 18 -14.29 -0.60 -13.76
CA ARG A 18 -14.41 0.77 -13.22
C ARG A 18 -13.03 1.42 -13.14
N THR A 19 -12.99 2.75 -13.26
CA THR A 19 -11.77 3.54 -13.05
C THR A 19 -11.92 4.34 -11.76
N PHE A 20 -10.93 4.21 -10.89
CA PHE A 20 -10.86 4.89 -9.61
C PHE A 20 -9.78 5.97 -9.68
N PRO A 21 -10.09 7.24 -9.38
CA PRO A 21 -9.08 8.24 -9.13
C PRO A 21 -8.10 7.75 -8.07
N ALA A 22 -6.82 7.83 -8.40
CA ALA A 22 -5.73 7.40 -7.54
C ALA A 22 -4.52 8.31 -7.76
N THR A 23 -3.63 8.37 -6.77
CA THR A 23 -2.34 9.03 -6.88
C THR A 23 -1.23 8.00 -6.73
N ILE A 24 -0.09 8.28 -7.35
CA ILE A 24 1.11 7.45 -7.29
C ILE A 24 2.26 8.25 -6.67
N GLY A 25 3.44 7.63 -6.64
CA GLY A 25 4.66 8.26 -6.19
C GLY A 25 4.94 9.59 -6.90
N ARG A 26 5.44 10.58 -6.16
CA ARG A 26 5.89 11.88 -6.70
C ARG A 26 7.00 11.75 -7.75
N GLY A 27 7.76 10.65 -7.71
CA GLY A 27 8.78 10.29 -8.69
C GLY A 27 8.22 9.58 -9.94
N GLY A 28 6.90 9.47 -10.07
CA GLY A 28 6.26 8.75 -11.18
C GLY A 28 6.37 7.24 -11.02
N ILE A 29 6.40 6.53 -12.15
CA ILE A 29 6.60 5.08 -12.21
C ILE A 29 8.04 4.78 -12.61
N SER A 30 8.68 3.81 -11.96
CA SER A 30 10.05 3.40 -12.30
C SER A 30 10.22 1.89 -12.26
N ALA A 31 10.89 1.35 -13.28
CA ALA A 31 11.39 -0.04 -13.26
C ALA A 31 12.67 -0.19 -12.41
N ALA A 32 13.36 0.91 -12.13
CA ALA A 32 14.58 0.97 -11.31
C ALA A 32 14.29 1.60 -9.94
N LYS A 33 13.23 1.13 -9.27
CA LYS A 33 12.81 1.60 -7.94
C LYS A 33 13.93 1.42 -6.91
N ARG A 34 14.15 2.46 -6.10
CA ARG A 34 15.12 2.53 -4.99
C ARG A 34 14.50 3.19 -3.76
N GLU A 35 15.05 2.94 -2.57
CA GLU A 35 14.59 3.60 -1.35
C GLU A 35 14.70 5.13 -1.48
N GLY A 36 13.69 5.85 -1.00
CA GLY A 36 13.66 7.32 -1.03
C GLY A 36 13.44 8.01 -2.39
N ASP A 37 13.43 7.29 -3.52
CA ASP A 37 13.26 7.88 -4.86
C ASP A 37 11.87 8.50 -5.11
N GLY A 38 10.89 8.19 -4.26
CA GLY A 38 9.53 8.67 -4.39
C GLY A 38 8.73 8.03 -5.53
N ALA A 39 9.24 7.02 -6.23
CA ALA A 39 8.61 6.39 -7.39
C ALA A 39 7.74 5.19 -6.99
N THR A 40 6.69 4.93 -7.77
CA THR A 40 5.92 3.68 -7.69
C THR A 40 6.62 2.61 -8.55
N PRO A 41 6.91 1.41 -8.00
CA PRO A 41 7.63 0.38 -8.75
C PRO A 41 6.78 -0.16 -9.91
N ALA A 42 7.31 -0.09 -11.12
CA ALA A 42 6.74 -0.78 -12.28
C ALA A 42 6.76 -2.30 -12.06
N GLY A 43 5.77 -3.00 -12.59
CA GLY A 43 5.68 -4.45 -12.50
C GLY A 43 4.29 -4.98 -12.14
N ILE A 44 4.27 -6.25 -11.77
CA ILE A 44 3.07 -6.96 -11.35
C ILE A 44 3.28 -7.39 -9.91
N HIS A 45 2.49 -6.82 -9.00
CA HIS A 45 2.58 -7.04 -7.56
C HIS A 45 1.32 -7.72 -7.06
N ARG A 46 1.43 -8.75 -6.22
CA ARG A 46 0.29 -9.38 -5.55
C ARG A 46 -0.16 -8.55 -4.37
N ILE A 47 -1.43 -8.68 -3.99
CA ILE A 47 -1.91 -8.19 -2.70
C ILE A 47 -1.77 -9.32 -1.69
N VAL A 48 -0.89 -9.15 -0.71
CA VAL A 48 -0.50 -10.21 0.24
C VAL A 48 -1.04 -10.00 1.65
N GLY A 49 -1.60 -8.83 1.94
CA GLY A 49 -2.17 -8.54 3.26
C GLY A 49 -3.08 -7.33 3.24
N MET A 50 -3.86 -7.18 4.31
CA MET A 50 -4.73 -6.04 4.52
C MET A 50 -4.78 -5.68 5.99
N LEU A 51 -4.45 -4.44 6.29
CA LEU A 51 -4.46 -3.87 7.62
C LEU A 51 -5.50 -2.75 7.70
N TYR A 52 -6.16 -2.58 8.85
CA TYR A 52 -7.13 -1.50 9.02
C TYR A 52 -7.13 -0.92 10.44
N ARG A 53 -7.58 0.32 10.60
CA ARG A 53 -7.79 0.98 11.89
C ARG A 53 -9.16 0.65 12.47
N PRO A 54 -9.28 -0.23 13.49
CA PRO A 54 -10.58 -0.59 14.06
C PRO A 54 -11.28 0.55 14.79
N ASP A 55 -10.55 1.59 15.18
CA ASP A 55 -11.09 2.83 15.76
C ASP A 55 -11.66 3.79 14.69
N ARG A 56 -11.44 3.51 13.40
CA ARG A 56 -11.88 4.38 12.30
C ARG A 56 -12.77 3.68 11.29
N ILE A 57 -12.58 2.39 11.03
CA ILE A 57 -13.38 1.58 10.10
C ILE A 57 -14.00 0.43 10.89
N ALA A 58 -15.32 0.26 10.79
CA ALA A 58 -15.99 -0.86 11.44
C ALA A 58 -15.61 -2.16 10.72
N ARG A 59 -15.35 -3.23 11.50
CA ARG A 59 -14.95 -4.53 10.96
C ARG A 59 -15.93 -5.09 9.93
N ALA A 60 -17.22 -4.79 10.06
CA ALA A 60 -18.28 -5.21 9.14
C ALA A 60 -18.18 -4.57 7.74
N GLU A 61 -17.44 -3.47 7.59
CA GLU A 61 -17.21 -2.80 6.31
C GLU A 61 -16.12 -3.48 5.46
N LEU A 62 -15.42 -4.48 6.01
CA LEU A 62 -14.21 -5.07 5.43
C LEU A 62 -14.31 -6.59 5.26
N PRO A 63 -13.56 -7.17 4.32
CA PRO A 63 -13.53 -8.62 4.11
C PRO A 63 -12.97 -9.35 5.33
N LYS A 64 -13.25 -10.65 5.43
CA LYS A 64 -12.99 -11.40 6.67
C LYS A 64 -11.52 -11.50 7.08
N TRP A 65 -10.63 -11.35 6.11
CA TRP A 65 -9.18 -11.51 6.25
C TRP A 65 -8.45 -10.20 6.56
N ALA A 66 -9.15 -9.07 6.71
CA ALA A 66 -8.55 -7.82 7.15
C ALA A 66 -8.11 -7.91 8.62
N VAL A 67 -6.86 -7.52 8.90
CA VAL A 67 -6.22 -7.61 10.22
C VAL A 67 -6.18 -6.22 10.88
N PRO A 68 -6.56 -6.09 12.17
CA PRO A 68 -6.54 -4.79 12.84
C PRO A 68 -5.11 -4.31 13.10
N ILE A 69 -4.85 -3.03 12.80
CA ILE A 69 -3.64 -2.32 13.23
C ILE A 69 -3.77 -2.02 14.72
N ARG A 70 -2.86 -2.58 15.53
CA ARG A 70 -2.77 -2.38 16.98
C ARG A 70 -2.03 -1.08 17.31
N PRO A 71 -2.13 -0.57 18.56
CA PRO A 71 -1.54 0.71 18.94
C PRO A 71 -0.04 0.86 18.69
N PHE A 72 0.71 -0.24 18.79
CA PHE A 72 2.17 -0.25 18.71
C PHE A 72 2.69 -0.85 17.41
N ASP A 73 1.82 -1.16 16.45
CA ASP A 73 2.26 -1.74 15.18
C ASP A 73 2.97 -0.68 14.33
N LEU A 74 4.14 -1.05 13.82
CA LEU A 74 5.02 -0.25 12.98
C LEU A 74 5.40 -1.05 11.72
N TRP A 75 6.03 -0.40 10.76
CA TRP A 75 6.63 -1.07 9.60
C TRP A 75 8.05 -0.55 9.41
N CYS A 76 9.06 -1.42 9.52
CA CYS A 76 10.45 -1.00 9.38
C CYS A 76 10.74 -0.59 7.94
N ASP A 77 11.26 0.62 7.75
CA ASP A 77 11.68 1.17 6.46
C ASP A 77 13.19 1.43 6.40
N ASP A 78 13.93 0.96 7.41
CA ASP A 78 15.37 1.11 7.55
C ASP A 78 16.14 0.02 6.77
N PRO A 79 16.84 0.36 5.68
CA PRO A 79 17.57 -0.62 4.87
C PRO A 79 18.70 -1.35 5.60
N ASP A 80 19.23 -0.76 6.67
CA ASP A 80 20.35 -1.32 7.41
C ASP A 80 19.90 -2.23 8.57
N HIS A 81 18.58 -2.38 8.78
CA HIS A 81 18.00 -3.21 9.82
C HIS A 81 17.63 -4.61 9.32
N GLU A 82 17.76 -5.64 10.17
CA GLU A 82 17.42 -7.03 9.81
C GLU A 82 15.94 -7.22 9.46
N ASP A 83 15.07 -6.47 10.12
CA ASP A 83 13.61 -6.42 9.85
C ASP A 83 13.23 -5.48 8.70
N TYR A 84 14.15 -5.08 7.82
CA TYR A 84 13.83 -4.16 6.71
C TYR A 84 12.60 -4.61 5.92
N ASN A 85 11.68 -3.67 5.71
CA ASN A 85 10.39 -3.87 5.04
C ASN A 85 9.49 -4.93 5.71
N GLN A 86 9.61 -5.15 7.02
CA GLN A 86 8.72 -6.01 7.81
C GLN A 86 7.84 -5.23 8.78
N MET A 87 6.74 -5.86 9.19
CA MET A 87 5.91 -5.38 10.28
C MET A 87 6.62 -5.64 11.62
N VAL A 88 6.79 -4.59 12.42
CA VAL A 88 7.44 -4.63 13.74
C VAL A 88 6.55 -3.96 14.78
N ALA A 89 6.98 -3.89 16.05
CA ALA A 89 6.21 -3.28 17.11
C ALA A 89 7.07 -2.36 18.00
N ALA A 90 6.46 -1.29 18.50
CA ALA A 90 7.09 -0.39 19.46
C ALA A 90 7.31 -1.08 20.83
N PRO A 91 8.37 -0.72 21.58
CA PRO A 91 9.41 0.23 21.21
C PRO A 91 10.34 -0.31 20.12
N PHE A 92 10.64 0.52 19.12
CA PHE A 92 11.51 0.19 18.00
C PHE A 92 12.30 1.43 17.61
N THR A 93 13.63 1.31 17.52
CA THR A 93 14.54 2.47 17.40
C THR A 93 15.01 2.76 15.98
N ALA A 94 15.08 1.74 15.12
CA ALA A 94 15.41 1.91 13.71
C ALA A 94 14.31 2.68 12.98
N SER A 95 14.61 3.19 11.78
CA SER A 95 13.62 3.92 10.98
C SER A 95 12.38 3.06 10.71
N HIS A 96 11.20 3.69 10.81
CA HIS A 96 9.93 2.99 10.62
C HIS A 96 8.77 3.93 10.26
N GLU A 97 7.79 3.36 9.56
CA GLU A 97 6.45 3.90 9.40
C GLU A 97 5.59 3.57 10.62
N VAL A 98 4.93 4.59 11.18
CA VAL A 98 3.89 4.41 12.21
C VAL A 98 2.59 4.00 11.53
N LEU A 99 2.09 2.78 11.78
CA LEU A 99 0.86 2.30 11.13
C LEU A 99 -0.40 2.99 11.69
N ARG A 100 -0.36 3.47 12.94
CA ARG A 100 -1.41 4.30 13.54
C ARG A 100 -1.16 5.81 13.36
N ARG A 101 -1.32 6.28 12.13
CA ARG A 101 -1.17 7.71 11.78
C ARG A 101 -2.31 8.58 12.33
N ALA A 102 -2.01 9.86 12.56
CA ALA A 102 -3.01 10.88 12.86
C ALA A 102 -3.83 11.24 11.61
N ASP A 103 -3.19 11.28 10.44
CA ASP A 103 -3.85 11.44 9.14
C ASP A 103 -4.55 10.13 8.69
N PRO A 104 -5.36 10.14 7.61
CA PRO A 104 -6.16 8.97 7.24
C PRO A 104 -5.37 7.93 6.43
N MET A 105 -4.07 8.14 6.14
CA MET A 105 -3.40 7.39 5.08
C MET A 105 -3.45 5.88 5.32
N TYR A 106 -3.24 5.45 6.55
CA TYR A 106 -3.27 4.05 6.97
C TYR A 106 -4.54 3.67 7.74
N ASP A 107 -5.66 4.34 7.46
CA ASP A 107 -6.97 3.86 7.92
C ASP A 107 -7.27 2.46 7.36
N LEU A 108 -6.83 2.21 6.11
CA LEU A 108 -6.88 0.94 5.40
C LEU A 108 -5.64 0.84 4.52
N VAL A 109 -4.93 -0.28 4.63
CA VAL A 109 -3.69 -0.59 3.92
C VAL A 109 -3.87 -1.95 3.24
N LEU A 110 -3.60 -2.05 1.94
CA LEU A 110 -3.39 -3.32 1.26
C LEU A 110 -1.89 -3.44 0.97
N ILE A 111 -1.29 -4.52 1.45
CA ILE A 111 0.14 -4.79 1.36
C ILE A 111 0.44 -5.41 0.00
N THR A 112 1.46 -4.91 -0.70
CA THR A 112 1.96 -5.53 -1.93
C THR A 112 3.14 -6.47 -1.64
N ASP A 113 3.42 -7.42 -2.53
CA ASP A 113 4.64 -8.24 -2.47
C ASP A 113 5.90 -7.53 -2.99
N TRP A 114 5.87 -6.20 -3.16
CA TRP A 114 7.08 -5.48 -3.53
C TRP A 114 8.12 -5.54 -2.40
N ASN A 115 9.27 -6.13 -2.73
CA ASN A 115 10.41 -6.28 -1.83
C ASN A 115 10.06 -6.99 -0.51
N TRP A 116 9.11 -7.91 -0.54
CA TRP A 116 8.58 -8.64 0.63
C TRP A 116 8.23 -10.08 0.21
N PRO A 117 8.43 -11.12 1.06
CA PRO A 117 8.90 -11.08 2.45
C PRO A 117 10.41 -11.07 2.60
N GLU A 118 11.15 -11.43 1.56
CA GLU A 118 12.62 -11.42 1.57
C GLU A 118 13.11 -10.08 1.04
N ALA A 119 13.19 -9.09 1.93
CA ALA A 119 13.52 -7.72 1.57
C ALA A 119 15.01 -7.58 1.23
N GLN A 120 15.29 -6.98 0.08
CA GLN A 120 16.64 -6.58 -0.30
C GLN A 120 16.84 -5.11 0.05
N PRO A 121 17.82 -4.76 0.90
CA PRO A 121 18.11 -3.40 1.31
C PRO A 121 18.13 -2.40 0.14
N GLY A 122 17.49 -1.25 0.34
CA GLY A 122 17.54 -0.12 -0.60
C GLY A 122 16.66 -0.27 -1.85
N ARG A 123 15.88 -1.36 -2.00
CA ARG A 123 14.94 -1.53 -3.13
C ARG A 123 13.58 -0.86 -2.92
N GLY A 124 13.42 -0.13 -1.82
CA GLY A 124 12.16 0.50 -1.42
C GLY A 124 11.35 -0.40 -0.50
N SER A 125 10.68 0.22 0.45
CA SER A 125 9.85 -0.42 1.46
C SER A 125 8.45 0.19 1.49
N ALA A 126 7.55 -0.42 2.26
CA ALA A 126 6.20 0.07 2.55
C ALA A 126 5.39 0.47 1.30
N ILE A 127 5.55 -0.26 0.18
CA ILE A 127 4.78 -0.02 -1.04
C ILE A 127 3.39 -0.61 -0.87
N PHE A 128 2.44 0.24 -0.49
CA PHE A 128 1.06 -0.13 -0.19
C PHE A 128 0.06 0.47 -1.16
N LEU A 129 -1.17 -0.05 -1.10
CA LEU A 129 -2.35 0.71 -1.49
C LEU A 129 -3.01 1.24 -0.22
N HIS A 130 -3.27 2.55 -0.18
CA HIS A 130 -3.76 3.18 1.04
C HIS A 130 -4.68 4.38 0.76
N VAL A 131 -5.24 5.00 1.79
CA VAL A 131 -6.10 6.18 1.61
C VAL A 131 -5.22 7.41 1.34
N TRP A 132 -5.55 8.28 0.37
CA TRP A 132 -4.78 9.51 0.20
C TRP A 132 -4.97 10.46 1.39
N ARG A 133 -3.98 11.31 1.67
CA ARG A 133 -4.12 12.37 2.69
C ARG A 133 -5.15 13.43 2.29
N ARG A 134 -5.16 13.78 1.00
CA ARG A 134 -6.13 14.67 0.34
C ARG A 134 -6.19 14.34 -1.15
N PRO A 135 -7.27 14.68 -1.87
CA PRO A 135 -7.36 14.44 -3.31
C PRO A 135 -6.16 15.01 -4.05
N GLY A 136 -5.56 14.20 -4.93
CA GLY A 136 -4.42 14.61 -5.78
C GLY A 136 -3.07 14.71 -5.07
N ALA A 137 -2.96 14.44 -3.76
CA ALA A 137 -1.66 14.43 -3.10
C ALA A 137 -0.81 13.22 -3.57
N PRO A 138 0.42 13.44 -4.07
CA PRO A 138 1.30 12.34 -4.46
C PRO A 138 1.83 11.60 -3.22
N THR A 139 2.28 10.37 -3.43
CA THR A 139 2.85 9.50 -2.38
C THR A 139 4.39 9.48 -2.45
N ALA A 140 5.03 8.73 -1.57
CA ALA A 140 6.45 8.39 -1.65
C ALA A 140 6.72 7.09 -2.46
N GLY A 141 5.69 6.51 -3.08
CA GLY A 141 5.81 5.29 -3.90
C GLY A 141 4.57 4.40 -3.88
N CYS A 142 3.72 4.55 -2.86
CA CYS A 142 2.42 3.88 -2.76
C CYS A 142 1.43 4.29 -3.86
N VAL A 143 0.31 3.55 -3.95
CA VAL A 143 -0.85 3.96 -4.74
C VAL A 143 -2.00 4.34 -3.80
N ALA A 144 -2.44 5.60 -3.83
CA ALA A 144 -3.39 6.11 -2.86
C ALA A 144 -4.76 6.46 -3.46
N PHE A 145 -5.82 6.25 -2.70
CA PHE A 145 -7.22 6.35 -3.16
C PHE A 145 -8.09 7.18 -2.23
N ARG A 146 -9.27 7.62 -2.71
CA ARG A 146 -10.33 8.06 -1.79
C ARG A 146 -10.79 6.88 -0.93
N ARG A 147 -11.00 7.12 0.37
CA ARG A 147 -11.35 6.06 1.36
C ARG A 147 -12.44 5.10 0.91
N HIS A 148 -13.62 5.61 0.55
CA HIS A 148 -14.74 4.75 0.09
C HIS A 148 -14.44 3.96 -1.20
N HIS A 149 -13.55 4.44 -2.08
CA HIS A 149 -13.08 3.66 -3.23
C HIS A 149 -12.21 2.49 -2.75
N LEU A 150 -11.28 2.74 -1.82
CA LEU A 150 -10.42 1.68 -1.30
C LEU A 150 -11.20 0.62 -0.54
N ILE A 151 -12.21 1.00 0.26
CA ILE A 151 -13.11 0.04 0.93
C ILE A 151 -13.88 -0.79 -0.12
N TRP A 152 -14.36 -0.17 -1.20
CA TRP A 152 -15.04 -0.89 -2.28
C TRP A 152 -14.11 -1.90 -2.97
N ILE A 153 -12.86 -1.50 -3.23
CA ILE A 153 -11.80 -2.34 -3.80
C ILE A 153 -11.47 -3.50 -2.85
N ALA A 154 -11.21 -3.20 -1.57
CA ALA A 154 -10.86 -4.16 -0.53
C ALA A 154 -11.86 -5.32 -0.44
N ASN A 155 -13.16 -5.04 -0.53
CA ASN A 155 -14.21 -6.06 -0.52
C ASN A 155 -14.29 -6.93 -1.79
N ARG A 156 -13.49 -6.65 -2.81
CA ARG A 156 -13.52 -7.31 -4.13
C ARG A 156 -12.18 -7.86 -4.59
N VAL A 157 -11.10 -7.50 -3.92
CA VAL A 157 -9.78 -8.13 -4.08
C VAL A 157 -9.89 -9.60 -3.70
N ARG A 158 -9.30 -10.47 -4.52
CA ARG A 158 -9.13 -11.90 -4.28
C ARG A 158 -7.65 -12.25 -4.25
N HIS A 159 -7.30 -13.47 -3.90
CA HIS A 159 -5.90 -13.91 -3.81
C HIS A 159 -5.16 -13.83 -5.16
N GLU A 160 -5.89 -13.89 -6.28
CA GLU A 160 -5.35 -13.75 -7.63
C GLU A 160 -5.34 -12.30 -8.13
N THR A 161 -5.89 -11.35 -7.36
CA THR A 161 -5.87 -9.94 -7.74
C THR A 161 -4.47 -9.39 -7.60
N ARG A 162 -4.01 -8.72 -8.66
CA ARG A 162 -2.67 -8.13 -8.75
C ARG A 162 -2.78 -6.64 -9.00
N LEU A 163 -1.88 -5.87 -8.42
CA LEU A 163 -1.57 -4.52 -8.85
C LEU A 163 -0.64 -4.59 -10.06
N VAL A 164 -1.05 -4.03 -11.19
CA VAL A 164 -0.25 -3.92 -12.40
C VAL A 164 0.11 -2.46 -12.59
N VAL A 165 1.41 -2.17 -12.52
CA VAL A 165 1.98 -0.84 -12.72
C VAL A 165 2.77 -0.87 -14.05
N PRO A 166 2.25 -0.26 -15.13
CA PRO A 166 2.94 -0.25 -16.42
C PRO A 166 4.26 0.51 -16.33
N GLY A 167 5.34 -0.13 -16.79
CA GLY A 167 6.66 0.50 -16.93
C GLY A 167 6.82 1.25 -18.24
#